data_AF-K2LTZ1-F1
#
_entry.id   AF-K2LTZ1-F1
#
_cell.length_a   1.000
_cell.length_b   1.000
_cell.length_c   1.000
_cell.angle_alpha   90.00
_cell.angle_beta   90.00
_cell.angle_gamma   90.00
#
_symmetry.space_group_name_H-M   'P 1'
#
loop_
_entity.id
_entity.type
_entity.pdbx_description
1 polymer ?
#
loop_
_entity_poly.entity_id
_entity_poly.type
_entity_poly.pdbx_seq_one_letter_code
_entity_poly.pdbx_strand_id
1 'polypeptide(L)'
;MDSSVCVCACGSGGYGEACMPVGAPALPPAVDTASRVFVREGVTVESVFVVPAGASEVTLRHVVLDGVSPVLYVPWMARDGVRIVVQNVSLLNGAVLYVVGGGALRGAVAAGSDESGPAELSVCDVEALNGALVLSGTFPAGSVLTVTDSLLVATRPTPLVYLPGSQSSPYAPVLVLSGLRLVRSVLVVSDLALV
;
A
#
# COMPACT_ATOMS: atom_id res chain seq x y z
N MET A 1 42.86 4.04 13.01
CA MET A 1 42.10 3.04 12.24
C MET A 1 40.71 3.62 12.10
N ASP A 2 40.52 4.47 11.11
CA ASP A 2 39.25 5.17 10.90
C ASP A 2 38.34 4.24 10.09
N SER A 3 37.30 3.73 10.73
CA SER A 3 36.22 3.03 10.06
C SER A 3 35.34 4.06 9.35
N SER A 4 35.80 4.55 8.19
CA SER A 4 35.00 5.45 7.35
C SER A 4 33.88 4.63 6.69
N VAL A 5 32.72 4.61 7.32
CA VAL A 5 31.51 4.01 6.76
C VAL A 5 31.04 4.89 5.60
N CYS A 6 31.10 4.36 4.38
CA CYS A 6 30.44 4.97 3.22
C CYS A 6 28.92 4.82 3.34
N VAL A 7 28.18 5.92 3.15
CA VAL A 7 26.71 5.96 3.16
C VAL A 7 26.21 6.18 1.73
N CYS A 8 25.20 5.42 1.30
CA CYS A 8 24.57 5.59 -0.01
C CYS A 8 23.76 6.90 -0.09
N ALA A 9 23.75 7.53 -1.27
CA ALA A 9 22.92 8.69 -1.59
C ALA A 9 21.94 8.35 -2.72
N CYS A 10 20.71 8.84 -2.59
CA CYS A 10 19.55 8.39 -3.32
C CYS A 10 19.34 9.20 -4.60
N GLY A 11 19.08 8.52 -5.72
CA GLY A 11 18.65 9.15 -6.97
C GLY A 11 17.14 9.38 -7.04
N SER A 12 16.68 10.15 -8.03
CA SER A 12 15.26 10.50 -8.18
C SER A 12 14.36 9.26 -8.29
N GLY A 13 13.50 9.04 -7.28
CA GLY A 13 12.53 7.93 -7.21
C GLY A 13 12.99 6.70 -6.41
N GLY A 14 14.13 6.79 -5.70
CA GLY A 14 14.72 5.68 -4.94
C GLY A 14 13.93 5.23 -3.72
N TYR A 15 14.32 4.04 -3.20
CA TYR A 15 13.80 3.37 -2.01
C TYR A 15 14.89 2.50 -1.35
N GLY A 16 14.70 2.14 -0.08
CA GLY A 16 15.70 1.61 0.86
C GLY A 16 15.70 2.47 2.13
N GLU A 17 16.22 2.01 3.28
CA GLU A 17 16.12 2.78 4.54
C GLU A 17 16.70 4.20 4.45
N ALA A 18 17.71 4.39 3.60
CA ALA A 18 18.34 5.68 3.34
C ALA A 18 17.62 6.51 2.27
N CYS A 19 16.78 5.86 1.43
CA CYS A 19 16.38 6.37 0.12
C CYS A 19 14.91 6.28 -0.24
N MET A 20 14.05 5.74 0.64
CA MET A 20 12.58 5.76 0.65
C MET A 20 11.95 6.90 -0.20
N PRO A 21 10.77 6.69 -0.83
CA PRO A 21 10.31 7.52 -1.95
C PRO A 21 10.44 9.01 -1.68
N VAL A 22 10.83 9.78 -2.68
CA VAL A 22 10.87 11.25 -2.53
C VAL A 22 9.47 11.88 -2.61
N GLY A 23 8.39 11.10 -2.80
CA GLY A 23 7.03 11.64 -2.91
C GLY A 23 5.91 10.61 -2.82
N ALA A 24 4.66 11.11 -2.82
CA ALA A 24 3.46 10.27 -2.87
C ALA A 24 3.57 9.27 -4.03
N PRO A 25 3.06 8.03 -3.86
CA PRO A 25 3.17 7.03 -4.90
C PRO A 25 2.63 7.57 -6.22
N ALA A 26 3.40 7.45 -7.29
CA ALA A 26 2.89 7.75 -8.63
C ALA A 26 1.98 6.62 -9.08
N LEU A 27 0.96 6.95 -9.87
CA LEU A 27 0.20 5.90 -10.55
C LEU A 27 1.12 5.07 -11.42
N PRO A 28 1.07 3.74 -11.35
CA PRO A 28 1.80 2.92 -12.28
C PRO A 28 1.24 3.13 -13.69
N PRO A 29 2.06 2.96 -14.75
CA PRO A 29 1.57 3.04 -16.12
C PRO A 29 0.44 2.03 -16.32
N ALA A 30 -0.68 2.47 -16.91
CA ALA A 30 -1.79 1.58 -17.22
C ALA A 30 -1.31 0.52 -18.23
N VAL A 31 -1.26 -0.74 -17.78
CA VAL A 31 -1.03 -1.88 -18.66
C VAL A 31 -2.40 -2.33 -19.13
N ASP A 32 -2.80 -1.87 -20.31
CA ASP A 32 -3.97 -2.40 -20.99
C ASP A 32 -3.68 -3.87 -21.35
N THR A 33 -4.63 -4.73 -21.06
CA THR A 33 -4.61 -6.20 -21.24
C THR A 33 -3.86 -7.00 -20.17
N ALA A 34 -4.60 -7.49 -19.17
CA ALA A 34 -4.12 -8.63 -18.39
C ALA A 34 -5.27 -9.48 -17.84
N SER A 35 -4.87 -10.64 -17.31
CA SER A 35 -5.67 -11.57 -16.52
C SER A 35 -6.52 -10.84 -15.48
N ARG A 36 -7.77 -11.30 -15.33
CA ARG A 36 -8.68 -10.88 -14.24
C ARG A 36 -8.13 -11.20 -12.85
N VAL A 37 -7.17 -12.11 -12.76
CA VAL A 37 -6.57 -12.60 -11.51
C VAL A 37 -5.09 -12.27 -11.49
N PHE A 38 -4.64 -11.59 -10.43
CA PHE A 38 -3.25 -11.32 -10.13
C PHE A 38 -2.87 -12.00 -8.81
N VAL A 39 -1.82 -12.83 -8.82
CA VAL A 39 -1.35 -13.55 -7.62
C VAL A 39 0.14 -13.36 -7.42
N ARG A 40 0.53 -13.08 -6.17
CA ARG A 40 1.90 -13.23 -5.66
C ARG A 40 1.86 -14.11 -4.44
N GLU A 41 2.56 -15.24 -4.51
CA GLU A 41 2.61 -16.19 -3.41
C GLU A 41 4.03 -16.70 -3.16
N GLY A 42 4.46 -16.71 -1.89
CA GLY A 42 5.73 -17.31 -1.48
C GLY A 42 6.99 -16.60 -2.01
N VAL A 43 6.94 -15.27 -2.18
CA VAL A 43 8.02 -14.49 -2.81
C VAL A 43 8.46 -13.31 -1.94
N THR A 44 9.75 -13.00 -2.02
CA THR A 44 10.29 -11.71 -1.57
C THR A 44 10.30 -10.72 -2.73
N VAL A 45 9.81 -9.51 -2.48
CA VAL A 45 9.64 -8.45 -3.46
C VAL A 45 10.57 -7.30 -3.08
N GLU A 46 11.63 -7.14 -3.86
CA GLU A 46 12.63 -6.08 -3.73
C GLU A 46 12.50 -5.01 -4.84
N SER A 47 11.53 -5.20 -5.76
CA SER A 47 11.16 -4.22 -6.78
C SER A 47 9.65 -4.07 -6.89
N VAL A 48 9.17 -2.85 -7.19
CA VAL A 48 7.74 -2.56 -7.26
C VAL A 48 7.09 -3.36 -8.40
N PHE A 49 5.98 -4.02 -8.10
CA PHE A 49 5.10 -4.62 -9.11
C PHE A 49 3.88 -3.74 -9.37
N VAL A 50 3.30 -3.91 -10.55
CA VAL A 50 2.07 -3.24 -10.96
C VAL A 50 0.98 -4.27 -11.07
N VAL A 51 -0.14 -4.03 -10.40
CA VAL A 51 -1.36 -4.80 -10.66
C VAL A 51 -2.00 -4.24 -11.93
N PRO A 52 -2.29 -5.09 -12.93
CA PRO A 52 -2.89 -4.62 -14.18
C PRO A 52 -4.27 -3.99 -14.00
N ALA A 53 -4.62 -3.06 -14.89
CA ALA A 53 -5.97 -2.52 -14.97
C ALA A 53 -6.96 -3.64 -15.33
N GLY A 54 -8.15 -3.62 -14.72
CA GLY A 54 -9.20 -4.63 -14.93
C GLY A 54 -9.01 -5.94 -14.16
N ALA A 55 -8.00 -6.07 -13.30
CA ALA A 55 -7.93 -7.17 -12.35
C ALA A 55 -9.14 -7.12 -11.40
N SER A 56 -9.92 -8.21 -11.35
CA SER A 56 -11.04 -8.37 -10.42
C SER A 56 -10.63 -9.11 -9.15
N GLU A 57 -9.49 -9.81 -9.17
CA GLU A 57 -8.93 -10.52 -8.02
C GLU A 57 -7.42 -10.26 -7.88
N VAL A 58 -7.00 -9.89 -6.69
CA VAL A 58 -5.61 -9.61 -6.33
C VAL A 58 -5.28 -10.34 -5.05
N THR A 59 -4.31 -11.25 -5.09
CA THR A 59 -3.91 -12.03 -3.92
C THR A 59 -2.41 -11.88 -3.66
N LEU A 60 -2.07 -11.40 -2.48
CA LEU A 60 -0.72 -11.42 -1.92
C LEU A 60 -0.73 -12.38 -0.73
N ARG A 61 0.03 -13.48 -0.83
CA ARG A 61 0.04 -14.52 0.22
C ARG A 61 1.45 -15.01 0.53
N HIS A 62 1.88 -15.05 1.79
CA HIS A 62 3.26 -15.41 2.14
C HIS A 62 4.28 -14.53 1.37
N VAL A 63 4.07 -13.22 1.37
CA VAL A 63 4.89 -12.26 0.63
C VAL A 63 5.73 -11.45 1.59
N VAL A 64 7.00 -11.24 1.26
CA VAL A 64 7.86 -10.29 1.99
C VAL A 64 8.08 -9.08 1.09
N LEU A 65 7.63 -7.90 1.54
CA LEU A 65 7.95 -6.62 0.91
C LEU A 65 9.18 -6.05 1.60
N ASP A 66 10.29 -5.93 0.87
CA ASP A 66 11.55 -5.46 1.43
C ASP A 66 11.92 -4.10 0.82
N GLY A 67 11.77 -3.04 1.61
CA GLY A 67 12.14 -1.68 1.21
C GLY A 67 11.35 -1.10 0.03
N VAL A 68 10.33 -1.81 -0.47
CA VAL A 68 9.51 -1.40 -1.62
C VAL A 68 8.19 -0.76 -1.21
N SER A 69 7.51 -0.09 -2.14
CA SER A 69 6.17 0.44 -1.91
C SER A 69 5.20 0.18 -3.05
N PRO A 70 4.63 -1.03 -3.15
CA PRO A 70 3.61 -1.33 -4.15
C PRO A 70 2.30 -0.55 -3.91
N VAL A 71 1.63 -0.23 -5.01
CA VAL A 71 0.36 0.51 -5.02
C VAL A 71 -0.75 -0.34 -5.61
N LEU A 72 -1.74 -0.66 -4.80
CA LEU A 72 -2.99 -1.29 -5.22
C LEU A 72 -4.02 -0.18 -5.47
N TYR A 73 -4.07 0.32 -6.72
CA TYR A 73 -5.01 1.37 -7.11
C TYR A 73 -6.39 0.78 -7.41
N VAL A 74 -7.40 1.06 -6.60
CA VAL A 74 -8.74 0.45 -6.72
C VAL A 74 -9.50 0.88 -7.99
N PRO A 75 -9.55 2.17 -8.39
CA PRO A 75 -10.44 2.63 -9.45
C PRO A 75 -10.26 1.99 -10.84
N TRP A 76 -9.05 1.54 -11.20
CA TRP A 76 -8.84 0.85 -12.48
C TRP A 76 -9.13 -0.67 -12.42
N MET A 77 -9.24 -1.24 -11.22
CA MET A 77 -9.48 -2.66 -10.95
C MET A 77 -10.98 -2.87 -10.76
N ALA A 78 -11.60 -2.00 -9.97
CA ALA A 78 -12.97 -2.12 -9.52
C ALA A 78 -14.02 -1.69 -10.56
N ARG A 79 -13.77 -1.81 -11.87
CA ARG A 79 -14.80 -1.50 -12.89
C ARG A 79 -16.08 -2.31 -12.62
N ASP A 80 -15.92 -3.62 -12.46
CA ASP A 80 -17.01 -4.54 -12.09
C ASP A 80 -16.96 -4.96 -10.60
N GLY A 81 -16.15 -4.26 -9.81
CA GLY A 81 -15.77 -4.66 -8.44
C GLY A 81 -14.43 -5.40 -8.40
N VAL A 82 -13.79 -5.41 -7.23
CA VAL A 82 -12.48 -6.06 -7.03
C VAL A 82 -12.40 -6.71 -5.66
N ARG A 83 -11.80 -7.90 -5.61
CA ARG A 83 -11.42 -8.59 -4.37
C ARG A 83 -9.91 -8.56 -4.20
N ILE A 84 -9.46 -8.01 -3.07
CA ILE A 84 -8.05 -7.87 -2.72
C ILE A 84 -7.80 -8.63 -1.42
N VAL A 85 -6.95 -9.65 -1.48
CA VAL A 85 -6.55 -10.47 -0.33
C VAL A 85 -5.06 -10.24 -0.07
N VAL A 86 -4.74 -9.83 1.15
CA VAL A 86 -3.38 -9.67 1.66
C VAL A 86 -3.30 -10.53 2.91
N GLN A 87 -2.57 -11.63 2.83
CA GLN A 87 -2.52 -12.63 3.89
C GLN A 87 -1.09 -13.08 4.17
N ASN A 88 -0.65 -13.08 5.43
CA ASN A 88 0.71 -13.50 5.80
C ASN A 88 1.74 -12.70 4.99
N VAL A 89 1.75 -11.38 5.19
CA VAL A 89 2.62 -10.45 4.46
C VAL A 89 3.49 -9.69 5.43
N SER A 90 4.80 -9.71 5.20
CA SER A 90 5.77 -8.96 6.01
C SER A 90 6.19 -7.67 5.31
N LEU A 91 6.16 -6.54 6.01
CA LEU A 91 6.67 -5.24 5.56
C LEU A 91 7.97 -4.94 6.29
N LEU A 92 9.09 -5.07 5.59
CA LEU A 92 10.44 -4.91 6.15
C LEU A 92 11.14 -3.68 5.56
N ASN A 93 12.15 -3.19 6.28
CA ASN A 93 13.06 -2.13 5.83
C ASN A 93 12.33 -0.88 5.31
N GLY A 94 11.23 -0.52 5.99
CA GLY A 94 10.41 0.65 5.64
C GLY A 94 9.34 0.39 4.58
N ALA A 95 9.16 -0.85 4.11
CA ALA A 95 8.18 -1.15 3.06
C ALA A 95 6.78 -0.63 3.39
N VAL A 96 6.08 -0.16 2.36
CA VAL A 96 4.74 0.43 2.50
C VAL A 96 3.78 -0.22 1.53
N LEU A 97 2.70 -0.81 2.05
CA LEU A 97 1.62 -1.30 1.22
C LEU A 97 0.55 -0.23 1.08
N TYR A 98 0.42 0.33 -0.12
CA TYR A 98 -0.62 1.33 -0.43
C TYR A 98 -1.85 0.66 -1.05
N VAL A 99 -3.02 0.90 -0.47
CA VAL A 99 -4.31 0.62 -1.11
C VAL A 99 -5.04 1.95 -1.31
N VAL A 100 -5.24 2.33 -2.57
CA VAL A 100 -5.60 3.70 -2.92
C VAL A 100 -6.89 3.73 -3.73
N GLY A 101 -7.90 4.40 -3.20
CA GLY A 101 -9.13 4.76 -3.89
C GLY A 101 -8.97 5.93 -4.86
N GLY A 102 -10.08 6.33 -5.50
CA GLY A 102 -10.11 7.44 -6.45
C GLY A 102 -9.80 8.79 -5.82
N GLY A 103 -9.27 9.71 -6.64
CA GLY A 103 -8.97 11.08 -6.24
C GLY A 103 -7.74 11.26 -5.34
N ALA A 104 -7.07 10.17 -4.95
CA ALA A 104 -5.90 10.22 -4.06
C ALA A 104 -4.54 10.24 -4.77
N LEU A 105 -4.48 9.97 -6.08
CA LEU A 105 -3.23 9.96 -6.87
C LEU A 105 -3.19 11.08 -7.91
N ARG A 106 -2.06 11.77 -8.01
CA ARG A 106 -1.80 12.80 -9.03
C ARG A 106 -1.60 12.11 -10.39
N GLY A 107 -2.38 12.50 -11.41
CA GLY A 107 -2.35 11.89 -12.74
C GLY A 107 -3.41 10.80 -12.97
N ALA A 108 -4.27 10.54 -11.99
CA ALA A 108 -5.42 9.66 -12.15
C ALA A 108 -6.46 10.29 -13.07
N VAL A 109 -6.75 9.65 -14.22
CA VAL A 109 -8.02 9.92 -14.90
C VAL A 109 -9.11 9.42 -13.95
N ALA A 110 -9.98 10.34 -13.52
CA ALA A 110 -11.12 9.99 -12.67
C ALA A 110 -12.04 9.05 -13.45
N ALA A 111 -11.84 7.74 -13.32
CA ALA A 111 -12.92 6.80 -13.56
C ALA A 111 -14.02 7.20 -12.58
N GLY A 112 -15.16 7.66 -13.10
CA GLY A 112 -16.26 8.18 -12.29
C GLY A 112 -16.60 7.18 -11.20
N SER A 113 -16.61 7.64 -9.94
CA SER A 113 -16.91 6.81 -8.77
C SER A 113 -18.29 6.14 -8.83
N ASP A 114 -19.15 6.58 -9.74
CA ASP A 114 -20.53 6.14 -9.87
C ASP A 114 -20.70 4.94 -10.82
N GLU A 115 -19.67 4.57 -11.60
CA GLU A 115 -19.67 3.39 -12.49
C GLU A 115 -18.76 2.25 -11.99
N SER A 116 -18.15 2.37 -10.81
CA SER A 116 -17.22 1.37 -10.25
C SER A 116 -17.95 0.46 -9.25
N GLY A 117 -17.81 -0.87 -9.42
CA GLY A 117 -18.28 -1.85 -8.46
C GLY A 117 -17.55 -1.79 -7.10
N PRO A 118 -18.11 -2.40 -6.04
CA PRO A 118 -17.54 -2.35 -4.68
C PRO A 118 -16.16 -3.03 -4.62
N ALA A 119 -15.32 -2.54 -3.71
CA ALA A 119 -14.06 -3.18 -3.37
C ALA A 119 -14.20 -4.01 -2.09
N GLU A 120 -13.76 -5.25 -2.13
CA GLU A 120 -13.57 -6.12 -0.97
C GLU A 120 -12.07 -6.21 -0.66
N LEU A 121 -11.61 -5.53 0.39
CA LEU A 121 -10.24 -5.61 0.87
C LEU A 121 -10.20 -6.46 2.14
N SER A 122 -9.38 -7.51 2.13
CA SER A 122 -9.09 -8.34 3.29
C SER A 122 -7.60 -8.32 3.56
N VAL A 123 -7.19 -7.65 4.64
CA VAL A 123 -5.83 -7.66 5.17
C VAL A 123 -5.84 -8.47 6.46
N CYS A 124 -5.09 -9.56 6.49
CA CYS A 124 -5.02 -10.49 7.61
C CYS A 124 -3.57 -10.95 7.80
N ASP A 125 -3.11 -11.08 9.04
CA ASP A 125 -1.76 -11.60 9.31
C ASP A 125 -0.67 -10.78 8.60
N VAL A 126 -0.73 -9.44 8.74
CA VAL A 126 0.32 -8.55 8.25
C VAL A 126 1.24 -8.18 9.38
N GLU A 127 2.53 -8.40 9.17
CA GLU A 127 3.59 -8.03 10.10
C GLU A 127 4.41 -6.87 9.52
N ALA A 128 4.31 -5.68 10.11
CA ALA A 128 5.09 -4.52 9.68
C ALA A 128 6.17 -4.20 10.72
N LEU A 129 7.44 -4.26 10.31
CA LEU A 129 8.57 -3.84 11.14
C LEU A 129 9.18 -2.57 10.55
N ASN A 130 8.87 -1.42 11.17
CA ASN A 130 9.17 -0.09 10.65
C ASN A 130 8.54 0.18 9.26
N GLY A 131 7.59 -0.64 8.81
CA GLY A 131 6.81 -0.46 7.59
C GLY A 131 5.43 0.15 7.87
N ALA A 132 4.62 0.34 6.83
CA ALA A 132 3.28 0.90 6.97
C ALA A 132 2.24 0.29 6.03
N LEU A 133 1.01 0.14 6.53
CA LEU A 133 -0.19 -0.09 5.73
C LEU A 133 -0.93 1.24 5.55
N VAL A 134 -1.20 1.61 4.30
CA VAL A 134 -1.84 2.89 3.98
C VAL A 134 -3.12 2.66 3.19
N LEU A 135 -4.25 3.10 3.76
CA LEU A 135 -5.53 3.21 3.07
C LEU A 135 -5.81 4.69 2.78
N SER A 136 -6.02 5.03 1.50
CA SER A 136 -6.20 6.42 1.10
C SER A 136 -7.26 6.61 0.01
N GLY A 137 -7.91 7.78 0.00
CA GLY A 137 -8.79 8.22 -1.09
C GLY A 137 -10.23 7.72 -1.04
N THR A 138 -10.91 7.84 -2.18
CA THR A 138 -12.35 7.51 -2.31
C THR A 138 -12.54 6.07 -2.76
N PHE A 139 -13.09 5.22 -1.89
CA PHE A 139 -13.45 3.85 -2.27
C PHE A 139 -14.85 3.83 -2.90
N PRO A 140 -15.12 2.91 -3.85
CA PRO A 140 -16.45 2.73 -4.41
C PRO A 140 -17.52 2.51 -3.34
N ALA A 141 -18.76 2.91 -3.61
CA ALA A 141 -19.84 2.76 -2.67
C ALA A 141 -20.13 1.27 -2.39
N GLY A 142 -20.43 0.91 -1.14
CA GLY A 142 -20.67 -0.49 -0.78
C GLY A 142 -19.39 -1.32 -0.56
N SER A 143 -18.22 -0.68 -0.54
CA SER A 143 -16.96 -1.39 -0.28
C SER A 143 -16.86 -1.93 1.15
N VAL A 144 -16.16 -3.04 1.33
CA VAL A 144 -15.85 -3.63 2.63
C VAL A 144 -14.34 -3.70 2.76
N LEU A 145 -13.79 -3.00 3.74
CA LEU A 145 -12.37 -2.93 4.00
C LEU A 145 -12.11 -3.52 5.38
N THR A 146 -11.33 -4.59 5.44
CA THR A 146 -11.09 -5.34 6.68
C THR A 146 -9.59 -5.45 6.91
N VAL A 147 -9.15 -5.09 8.12
CA VAL A 147 -7.79 -5.26 8.62
C VAL A 147 -7.88 -6.00 9.95
N THR A 148 -7.38 -7.23 10.00
CA THR A 148 -7.41 -8.08 11.20
C THR A 148 -6.09 -8.78 11.46
N ASP A 149 -5.92 -9.26 12.68
CA ASP A 149 -4.85 -10.19 13.09
C ASP A 149 -3.45 -9.72 12.65
N SER A 150 -3.17 -8.42 12.77
CA SER A 150 -1.96 -7.82 12.21
C SER A 150 -1.10 -7.19 13.31
N LEU A 151 0.22 -7.33 13.18
CA LEU A 151 1.21 -6.80 14.12
C LEU A 151 2.01 -5.71 13.44
N LEU A 152 1.87 -4.48 13.93
CA LEU A 152 2.44 -3.30 13.30
C LEU A 152 3.36 -2.58 14.31
N VAL A 153 4.66 -2.59 14.02
CA VAL A 153 5.72 -2.23 14.97
C VAL A 153 6.55 -1.06 14.47
N ALA A 154 6.68 -0.02 15.28
CA ALA A 154 7.54 1.14 15.01
C ALA A 154 8.67 1.23 16.06
N THR A 155 9.83 0.67 15.74
CA THR A 155 11.01 0.68 16.63
C THR A 155 12.01 1.80 16.32
N ARG A 156 11.84 2.48 15.18
CA ARG A 156 12.72 3.56 14.74
C ARG A 156 11.89 4.70 14.16
N PRO A 157 12.35 5.96 14.26
CA PRO A 157 11.77 7.06 13.51
C PRO A 157 11.87 6.74 12.01
N THR A 158 10.74 6.68 11.31
CA THR A 158 10.74 6.62 9.84
C THR A 158 10.19 7.91 9.25
N PRO A 159 10.71 8.33 8.09
CA PRO A 159 10.14 9.45 7.35
C PRO A 159 8.67 9.17 7.00
N LEU A 160 7.78 10.15 7.18
CA LEU A 160 6.35 10.02 6.88
C LEU A 160 6.07 10.19 5.39
N VAL A 161 6.48 9.21 4.59
CA VAL A 161 6.53 9.36 3.12
C VAL A 161 5.15 9.41 2.46
N TYR A 162 4.12 8.95 3.16
CA TYR A 162 2.72 9.02 2.73
C TYR A 162 2.03 10.36 3.07
N LEU A 163 2.70 11.30 3.75
CA LEU A 163 2.19 12.64 4.07
C LEU A 163 3.18 13.72 3.59
N PRO A 164 3.02 14.23 2.35
CA PRO A 164 3.92 15.25 1.79
C PRO A 164 4.07 16.46 2.72
N GLY A 165 5.31 16.86 3.03
CA GLY A 165 5.62 18.01 3.89
C GLY A 165 5.68 17.71 5.39
N SER A 166 5.52 16.44 5.80
CA SER A 166 5.60 16.05 7.21
C SER A 166 7.05 15.79 7.65
N GLN A 167 7.39 16.19 8.87
CA GLN A 167 8.67 15.85 9.49
C GLN A 167 8.70 14.37 9.91
N SER A 168 9.90 13.79 10.04
CA SER A 168 10.07 12.46 10.61
C SER A 168 9.42 12.39 11.99
N SER A 169 8.57 11.38 12.22
CA SER A 169 7.94 11.17 13.52
C SER A 169 8.78 10.19 14.34
N PRO A 170 9.06 10.44 15.63
CA PRO A 170 9.73 9.47 16.50
C PRO A 170 8.94 8.16 16.62
N TYR A 171 7.62 8.23 16.43
CA TYR A 171 6.73 7.09 16.29
C TYR A 171 6.18 7.08 14.87
N ALA A 172 6.72 6.19 14.04
CA ALA A 172 6.24 5.97 12.70
C ALA A 172 4.79 5.47 12.73
N PRO A 173 3.83 6.13 12.05
CA PRO A 173 2.52 5.57 11.81
C PRO A 173 2.67 4.30 10.99
N VAL A 174 2.15 3.22 11.56
CA VAL A 174 2.21 1.88 10.97
C VAL A 174 0.91 1.49 10.28
N LEU A 175 -0.20 2.15 10.65
CA LEU A 175 -1.47 2.14 9.93
C LEU A 175 -1.89 3.59 9.65
N VAL A 176 -2.14 3.90 8.39
CA VAL A 176 -2.48 5.26 7.94
C VAL A 176 -3.81 5.23 7.21
N LEU A 177 -4.74 6.05 7.68
CA LEU A 177 -6.02 6.31 7.02
C LEU A 177 -6.00 7.78 6.57
N SER A 178 -5.94 8.02 5.25
CA SER A 178 -5.74 9.38 4.72
C SER A 178 -6.80 9.75 3.70
N GLY A 179 -7.50 10.88 3.91
CA GLY A 179 -8.47 11.40 2.95
C GLY A 179 -9.56 10.39 2.54
N LEU A 180 -9.94 9.48 3.45
CA LEU A 180 -10.88 8.40 3.14
C LEU A 180 -12.29 8.95 2.92
N ARG A 181 -12.89 8.54 1.81
CA ARG A 181 -14.33 8.71 1.55
C ARG A 181 -14.98 7.34 1.38
N LEU A 182 -15.85 6.99 2.33
CA LEU A 182 -16.52 5.69 2.46
C LEU A 182 -18.05 5.92 2.43
N VAL A 183 -18.71 5.62 1.32
CA VAL A 183 -20.15 5.84 1.14
C VAL A 183 -20.88 4.50 1.13
N ARG A 184 -21.75 4.26 2.12
CA ARG A 184 -22.40 2.94 2.32
C ARG A 184 -21.38 1.79 2.43
N SER A 185 -20.18 2.10 2.89
CA SER A 185 -19.07 1.15 2.99
C SER A 185 -18.82 0.79 4.46
N VAL A 186 -18.12 -0.31 4.70
CA VAL A 186 -17.72 -0.77 6.04
C VAL A 186 -16.19 -0.78 6.10
N LEU A 187 -15.64 -0.24 7.20
CA LEU A 187 -14.24 -0.39 7.57
C LEU A 187 -14.19 -1.14 8.90
N VAL A 188 -13.59 -2.33 8.90
CA VAL A 188 -13.36 -3.16 10.09
C VAL A 188 -11.87 -3.19 10.40
N VAL A 189 -11.55 -2.90 11.65
CA VAL A 189 -10.20 -2.85 12.18
C VAL A 189 -10.27 -3.57 13.53
N SER A 190 -9.77 -4.80 13.59
CA SER A 190 -9.80 -5.63 14.81
C SER A 190 -8.48 -6.36 15.00
N ASP A 191 -8.22 -6.85 16.22
CA ASP A 191 -7.09 -7.73 16.51
C ASP A 191 -5.73 -7.20 16.01
N LEU A 192 -5.56 -5.88 16.12
CA LEU A 192 -4.35 -5.16 15.75
C LEU A 192 -3.48 -4.89 16.97
N ALA A 193 -2.23 -5.34 16.90
CA ALA A 193 -1.20 -4.97 17.87
C ALA A 193 -0.36 -3.81 17.29
N LEU A 194 -0.42 -2.65 17.94
CA LEU A 194 0.41 -1.49 17.62
C LEU A 194 1.49 -1.36 18.70
N VAL A 195 2.76 -1.55 18.33
CA VAL A 195 3.90 -1.61 19.27
C VAL A 195 4.97 -0.59 18.95
#